data_AF-A0A914V0X0-F1
#
_entry.id   AF-A0A914V0X0-F1
#
_cell.length_a   1.000
_cell.length_b   1.000
_cell.length_c   1.000
_cell.angle_alpha   90.00
_cell.angle_beta   90.00
_cell.angle_gamma   90.00
#
_symmetry.space_group_name_H-M   'P 1'
#
loop_
_entity.id
_entity.type
_entity.pdbx_description
1 polymer ?
#
loop_
_entity_poly.entity_id
_entity_poly.type
_entity_poly.pdbx_seq_one_letter_code
_entity_poly.pdbx_strand_id
1 'polypeptide(L)'
;FRATDPTEVQYKQVLYWINFLKGRVTPSEPIGHCGVISRRSKVVVVGTHATASLFNKNADGEYVCSDGEAMLNTVRLRFETHFDIHDKLILLDASQANCPGVKALKNYLNRARESIVSRLQKPLGLLETTINYLMTLRKQHANFPVITWPHFTTIIRNDVNPLAGDTHCRQLIQQLQLIGEVVYLRDETSELDYVVLSPEWLGTHVLGYLLSAEYLSRCRITGCYSVDDFVPLYPEIGEVGDLLQILDTLQMCSQCDAHGDTEFEFPAFNLLEPPKDVWQKDRPAFVYGGLRVLPMRGMERSLISTFPRIQVALRRSMQDFQDPMDADLTQWHKCSKMCSGQMEAL
;
A
#
# COMPACT_ATOMS: atom_id res chain seq x y z
N PHE A 1 20.04 2.32 -6.86
CA PHE A 1 20.98 3.30 -7.46
C PHE A 1 22.22 3.34 -6.59
N ARG A 2 23.37 3.69 -7.17
CA ARG A 2 24.68 3.66 -6.53
C ARG A 2 25.17 5.08 -6.27
N ALA A 3 26.05 5.24 -5.28
CA ALA A 3 26.73 6.50 -5.03
C ALA A 3 27.63 6.94 -6.21
N THR A 4 27.99 6.00 -7.08
CA THR A 4 28.79 6.24 -8.29
C THR A 4 27.95 6.61 -9.51
N ASP A 5 26.61 6.58 -9.42
CA ASP A 5 25.76 6.99 -10.52
C ASP A 5 25.86 8.51 -10.72
N PRO A 6 25.58 9.06 -11.91
CA PRO A 6 25.54 10.51 -12.12
C PRO A 6 24.60 11.20 -11.13
N THR A 7 24.95 12.41 -10.68
CA THR A 7 24.18 13.17 -9.66
C THR A 7 22.71 13.34 -10.05
N GLU A 8 22.42 13.53 -11.34
CA GLU A 8 21.04 13.61 -11.85
C GLU A 8 20.25 12.30 -11.61
N VAL A 9 20.88 11.15 -11.79
CA VAL A 9 20.26 9.84 -11.55
C VAL A 9 20.00 9.65 -10.06
N GLN A 10 20.97 9.96 -9.21
CA GLN A 10 20.79 9.89 -7.76
C GLN A 10 19.64 10.79 -7.30
N TYR A 11 19.59 12.04 -7.79
CA TYR A 11 18.54 12.98 -7.48
C TYR A 11 17.16 12.49 -7.94
N LYS A 12 17.03 11.98 -9.17
CA LYS A 12 15.77 11.40 -9.68
C LYS A 12 15.27 10.25 -8.81
N GLN A 13 16.17 9.42 -8.29
CA GLN A 13 15.81 8.28 -7.45
C GLN A 13 15.36 8.71 -6.05
N VAL A 14 16.05 9.67 -5.44
CA VAL A 14 15.60 10.27 -4.16
C VAL A 14 14.25 10.95 -4.32
N LEU A 15 14.05 11.72 -5.40
CA LEU A 15 12.77 12.34 -5.71
C LEU A 15 11.65 11.32 -5.89
N TYR A 16 11.92 10.20 -6.58
CA TYR A 16 10.93 9.14 -6.75
C TYR A 16 10.44 8.62 -5.40
N TRP A 17 11.34 8.26 -4.49
CA TRP A 17 10.95 7.72 -3.19
C TRP A 17 10.25 8.73 -2.30
N ILE A 18 10.66 10.00 -2.32
CA ILE A 18 9.98 11.04 -1.51
C ILE A 18 8.61 11.37 -2.09
N ASN A 19 8.45 11.39 -3.41
CA ASN A 19 7.13 11.50 -4.04
C ASN A 19 6.25 10.28 -3.75
N PHE A 20 6.83 9.08 -3.69
CA PHE A 20 6.13 7.88 -3.29
C PHE A 20 5.62 8.01 -1.85
N LEU A 21 6.47 8.43 -0.89
CA LEU A 21 6.04 8.71 0.48
C LEU A 21 4.94 9.77 0.52
N LYS A 22 5.08 10.85 -0.27
CA LYS A 22 4.08 11.93 -0.33
C LYS A 22 2.71 11.41 -0.80
N GLY A 23 2.69 10.49 -1.77
CA GLY A 23 1.46 9.86 -2.23
C GLY A 23 0.81 8.91 -1.22
N ARG A 24 1.52 8.51 -0.15
CA ARG A 24 1.02 7.57 0.89
C ARG A 24 0.65 8.25 2.20
N VAL A 25 1.13 9.46 2.44
CA VAL A 25 0.83 10.23 3.65
C VAL A 25 -0.31 11.19 3.35
N THR A 26 -1.51 10.88 3.86
CA THR A 26 -2.66 11.79 3.77
C THR A 26 -2.37 13.04 4.60
N PRO A 27 -2.51 14.26 4.03
CA PRO A 27 -2.37 15.48 4.80
C PRO A 27 -3.37 15.50 5.96
N SER A 28 -2.89 15.68 7.19
CA SER A 28 -3.77 15.86 8.34
C SER A 28 -4.23 17.31 8.41
N GLU A 29 -5.54 17.54 8.42
CA GLU A 29 -6.11 18.85 8.72
C GLU A 29 -5.92 19.21 10.21
N PRO A 30 -5.81 20.51 10.54
CA PRO A 30 -5.81 21.66 9.64
C PRO A 30 -4.45 21.85 8.94
N ILE A 31 -4.51 22.32 7.69
CA ILE A 31 -3.35 22.80 6.94
C ILE A 31 -3.04 24.21 7.46
N GLY A 32 -1.81 24.42 7.96
CA GLY A 32 -1.36 25.68 8.51
C GLY A 32 -0.97 26.72 7.46
N HIS A 33 -0.46 27.85 7.93
CA HIS A 33 0.04 28.94 7.09
C HIS A 33 1.05 28.44 6.04
N CYS A 34 1.00 29.00 4.83
CA CYS A 34 1.80 28.56 3.66
C CYS A 34 1.63 27.08 3.25
N GLY A 35 0.50 26.44 3.59
CA GLY A 35 0.27 25.05 3.21
C GLY A 35 1.05 24.03 4.04
N VAL A 36 1.61 24.46 5.19
CA VAL A 36 2.41 23.58 6.05
C VAL A 36 1.50 22.65 6.85
N ILE A 37 1.70 21.35 6.71
CA ILE A 37 0.93 20.35 7.45
C ILE A 37 1.37 20.38 8.92
N SER A 38 0.41 20.41 9.85
CA SER A 38 0.68 20.53 11.29
C SER A 38 1.41 19.31 11.89
N ARG A 39 1.17 18.12 11.33
CA ARG A 39 1.80 16.84 11.73
C ARG A 39 2.53 16.19 10.55
N ARG A 40 3.64 16.80 10.12
CA ARG A 40 4.50 16.23 9.08
C ARG A 40 5.17 14.94 9.54
N SER A 41 5.21 13.94 8.66
CA SER A 41 6.00 12.73 8.87
C SER A 41 7.49 13.06 8.94
N LYS A 42 8.19 12.42 9.87
CA LYS A 42 9.65 12.50 10.00
C LYS A 42 10.27 11.64 8.89
N VAL A 43 11.22 12.19 8.13
CA VAL A 43 11.88 11.49 7.03
C VAL A 43 13.39 11.62 7.18
N VAL A 44 14.14 10.53 6.94
CA VAL A 44 15.61 10.55 6.95
C VAL A 44 16.13 9.88 5.68
N VAL A 45 17.13 10.48 5.04
CA VAL A 45 17.82 9.90 3.88
C VAL A 45 19.10 9.23 4.37
N VAL A 46 19.25 7.95 4.03
CA VAL A 46 20.37 7.13 4.49
C VAL A 46 21.05 6.46 3.31
N GLY A 47 22.36 6.69 3.15
CA GLY A 47 23.22 5.93 2.23
C GLY A 47 23.84 4.75 2.96
N THR A 48 23.43 3.53 2.63
CA THR A 48 23.70 2.32 3.42
C THR A 48 24.97 1.54 3.06
N HIS A 49 25.65 1.93 1.99
CA HIS A 49 26.85 1.24 1.47
C HIS A 49 28.07 2.18 1.44
N ALA A 50 28.19 3.04 2.44
CA ALA A 50 29.27 4.00 2.53
C ALA A 50 30.59 3.29 2.88
N THR A 51 31.64 3.55 2.10
CA THR A 51 32.97 2.96 2.29
C THR A 51 34.04 4.03 2.15
N ALA A 52 35.24 3.75 2.67
CA ALA A 52 36.37 4.68 2.59
C ALA A 52 36.88 4.91 1.17
N SER A 53 36.56 4.04 0.20
CA SER A 53 36.85 4.26 -1.22
C SER A 53 35.88 5.23 -1.89
N LEU A 54 34.70 5.44 -1.30
CA LEU A 54 33.66 6.32 -1.85
C LEU A 54 33.58 7.66 -1.15
N PHE A 55 33.85 7.70 0.16
CA PHE A 55 33.61 8.87 1.00
C PHE A 55 34.74 9.11 2.01
N ASN A 56 34.96 10.39 2.29
CA ASN A 56 35.86 10.82 3.37
C ASN A 56 35.13 10.79 4.71
N LYS A 57 35.89 10.68 5.80
CA LYS A 57 35.36 10.76 7.17
C LYS A 57 35.55 12.15 7.77
N ASN A 58 34.62 12.59 8.59
CA ASN A 58 34.76 13.78 9.43
C ASN A 58 35.51 13.48 10.73
N ALA A 59 35.63 14.48 11.62
CA ALA A 59 36.29 14.34 12.92
C ALA A 59 35.61 13.31 13.85
N ASP A 60 34.30 13.10 13.68
CA ASP A 60 33.51 12.11 14.43
C ASP A 60 33.60 10.70 13.83
N GLY A 61 34.37 10.52 12.74
CA GLY A 61 34.54 9.26 12.04
C GLY A 61 33.36 8.86 11.13
N GLU A 62 32.38 9.75 10.93
CA GLU A 62 31.24 9.56 10.04
C GLU A 62 31.63 9.86 8.60
N TYR A 63 31.10 9.09 7.65
CA TYR A 63 31.28 9.39 6.22
C TYR A 63 30.50 10.64 5.82
N VAL A 64 31.10 11.47 4.96
CA VAL A 64 30.50 12.72 4.48
C VAL A 64 30.55 12.82 2.95
N CYS A 65 29.56 13.52 2.38
CA CYS A 65 29.49 13.80 0.95
C CYS A 65 28.91 15.20 0.71
N SER A 66 29.72 16.14 0.22
CA SER A 66 29.28 17.52 -0.07
C SER A 66 28.14 17.57 -1.06
N ASP A 67 28.23 16.77 -2.12
CA ASP A 67 27.25 16.74 -3.21
C ASP A 67 25.93 16.12 -2.74
N GLY A 68 26.03 15.09 -1.89
CA GLY A 68 24.88 14.46 -1.23
C GLY A 68 24.15 15.41 -0.29
N GLU A 69 24.89 16.23 0.48
CA GLU A 69 24.33 17.25 1.35
C GLU A 69 23.66 18.39 0.56
N ALA A 70 24.28 18.85 -0.53
CA ALA A 70 23.68 19.85 -1.42
C ALA A 70 22.38 19.33 -2.07
N MET A 71 22.37 18.07 -2.49
CA MET A 71 21.18 17.38 -2.98
C MET A 71 20.10 17.30 -1.90
N LEU A 72 20.46 16.91 -0.67
CA LEU A 72 19.53 16.83 0.45
C LEU A 72 18.91 18.18 0.75
N ASN A 73 19.69 19.27 0.77
CA ASN A 73 19.17 20.62 0.99
C ASN A 73 18.15 21.04 -0.08
N THR A 74 18.41 20.70 -1.35
CA THR A 74 17.46 20.93 -2.45
C THR A 74 16.16 20.15 -2.26
N VAL A 75 16.28 18.88 -1.83
CA VAL A 75 15.13 18.03 -1.52
C VAL A 75 14.34 18.57 -0.34
N ARG A 76 15.03 18.98 0.73
CA ARG A 76 14.41 19.56 1.93
C ARG A 76 13.57 20.78 1.58
N LEU A 77 14.14 21.74 0.84
CA LEU A 77 13.43 22.93 0.39
C LEU A 77 12.18 22.58 -0.45
N ARG A 78 12.28 21.58 -1.32
CA ARG A 78 11.17 21.16 -2.18
C ARG A 78 10.01 20.51 -1.42
N PHE A 79 10.28 19.82 -0.31
CA PHE A 79 9.29 19.03 0.42
C PHE A 79 9.02 19.53 1.85
N GLU A 80 9.54 20.70 2.23
CA GLU A 80 9.44 21.24 3.58
C GLU A 80 8.00 21.37 4.06
N THR A 81 7.05 21.69 3.19
CA THR A 81 5.63 21.82 3.58
C THR A 81 4.97 20.47 3.90
N HIS A 82 5.54 19.36 3.41
CA HIS A 82 4.98 18.01 3.50
C HIS A 82 5.66 17.16 4.57
N PHE A 83 6.99 17.28 4.70
CA PHE A 83 7.80 16.42 5.54
C PHE A 83 8.72 17.21 6.46
N ASP A 84 9.00 16.61 7.61
CA ASP A 84 10.08 17.04 8.49
C ASP A 84 11.30 16.15 8.20
N ILE A 85 12.08 16.57 7.21
CA ILE A 85 13.23 15.83 6.70
C ILE A 85 14.47 16.16 7.54
N HIS A 86 15.15 15.12 8.03
CA HIS A 86 16.42 15.26 8.75
C HIS A 86 17.40 16.12 7.96
N ASP A 87 18.07 17.01 8.67
CA ASP A 87 18.96 18.03 8.15
C ASP A 87 20.33 17.52 7.70
N LYS A 88 20.64 16.25 7.94
CA LYS A 88 21.90 15.61 7.54
C LYS A 88 21.67 14.34 6.74
N LEU A 89 22.54 14.10 5.76
CA LEU A 89 22.62 12.83 5.05
C LEU A 89 23.39 11.83 5.92
N ILE A 90 22.74 10.74 6.32
CA ILE A 90 23.42 9.71 7.10
C ILE A 90 24.08 8.70 6.14
N LEU A 91 25.40 8.67 6.12
CA LEU A 91 26.18 7.67 5.39
C LEU A 91 26.69 6.61 6.36
N LEU A 92 26.31 5.36 6.12
CA LEU A 92 26.68 4.22 6.96
C LEU A 92 27.13 3.03 6.12
N ASP A 93 27.97 2.19 6.69
CA ASP A 93 28.30 0.87 6.17
C ASP A 93 27.38 -0.14 6.85
N ALA A 94 26.36 -0.62 6.14
CA ALA A 94 25.38 -1.56 6.70
C ALA A 94 25.99 -2.94 7.03
N SER A 95 27.18 -3.26 6.51
CA SER A 95 27.91 -4.48 6.90
C SER A 95 28.52 -4.37 8.31
N GLN A 96 28.61 -3.16 8.87
CA GLN A 96 29.21 -2.88 10.18
C GLN A 96 28.17 -2.31 11.16
N ALA A 97 27.57 -3.18 11.97
CA ALA A 97 26.48 -2.83 12.89
C ALA A 97 26.79 -1.71 13.91
N ASN A 98 28.08 -1.44 14.18
CA ASN A 98 28.53 -0.45 15.17
C ASN A 98 29.26 0.76 14.55
N CYS A 99 29.16 0.97 13.23
CA CYS A 99 29.79 2.14 12.60
C CYS A 99 29.15 3.46 13.08
N PRO A 100 29.89 4.59 13.04
CA PRO A 100 29.40 5.90 13.48
C PRO A 100 28.04 6.29 12.85
N GLY A 101 27.84 6.04 11.56
CA GLY A 101 26.58 6.33 10.88
C GLY A 101 25.38 5.56 11.44
N VAL A 102 25.55 4.31 11.89
CA VAL A 102 24.46 3.57 12.57
C VAL A 102 24.14 4.19 13.92
N LYS A 103 25.16 4.66 14.67
CA LYS A 103 24.95 5.39 15.93
C LYS A 103 24.18 6.70 15.69
N ALA A 104 24.57 7.46 14.67
CA ALA A 104 23.87 8.68 14.27
C ALA A 104 22.40 8.42 13.91
N LEU A 105 22.13 7.37 13.13
CA LEU A 105 20.78 6.96 12.77
C LEU A 105 19.96 6.58 14.01
N LYS A 106 20.48 5.74 14.90
CA LYS A 106 19.81 5.37 16.17
C LYS A 106 19.49 6.60 17.01
N ASN A 107 20.44 7.53 17.15
CA ASN A 107 20.25 8.76 17.90
C ASN A 107 19.15 9.66 17.29
N TYR A 108 19.11 9.78 15.96
CA TYR A 108 18.02 10.51 15.28
C TYR A 108 16.67 9.82 15.50
N LEU A 109 16.58 8.50 15.28
CA LEU A 109 15.34 7.75 15.42
C LEU A 109 14.79 7.80 16.86
N ASN A 110 15.64 7.74 17.88
CA ASN A 110 15.23 7.88 19.27
C ASN A 110 14.63 9.27 19.56
N ARG A 111 15.29 10.35 19.11
CA ARG A 111 14.76 11.72 19.25
C ARG A 111 13.45 11.91 18.48
N ALA A 112 13.36 11.35 17.27
CA ALA A 112 12.14 11.38 16.48
C ALA A 112 10.99 10.65 17.20
N ARG A 113 11.25 9.47 17.76
CA ARG A 113 10.30 8.71 18.58
C ARG A 113 9.81 9.52 19.78
N GLU A 114 10.71 10.10 20.58
CA GLU A 114 10.35 10.93 21.74
C GLU A 114 9.47 12.13 21.33
N SER A 115 9.81 12.78 20.21
CA SER A 115 9.01 13.88 19.66
C SER A 115 7.63 13.43 19.18
N ILE A 116 7.48 12.21 18.67
CA ILE A 116 6.18 11.67 18.23
C ILE A 116 5.35 11.30 19.44
N VAL A 117 5.90 10.50 20.36
CA VAL A 117 5.21 10.01 21.56
C VAL A 117 4.70 11.14 22.45
N SER A 118 5.49 12.22 22.61
CA SER A 118 5.06 13.39 23.40
C SER A 118 3.84 14.14 22.82
N ARG A 119 3.48 13.89 21.55
CA ARG A 119 2.35 14.52 20.85
C ARG A 119 1.17 13.57 20.64
N LEU A 120 1.34 12.28 20.91
CA LEU A 120 0.26 11.30 20.79
C LEU A 120 -0.78 11.52 21.89
N GLN A 121 -2.03 11.23 21.57
CA GLN A 121 -3.08 11.21 22.57
C GLN A 121 -2.84 10.06 23.55
N LYS A 122 -3.32 10.22 24.79
CA LYS A 122 -3.24 9.13 25.77
C LYS A 122 -3.96 7.90 25.22
N PRO A 123 -3.34 6.71 25.29
CA PRO A 123 -4.00 5.47 24.90
C PRO A 123 -5.31 5.27 25.65
N LEU A 124 -6.24 4.56 25.01
CA LEU A 124 -7.47 4.14 25.67
C LEU A 124 -7.09 3.16 26.79
N GLY A 125 -7.74 3.29 27.96
CA GLY A 125 -7.37 2.47 29.14
C GLY A 125 -7.48 0.96 28.94
N LEU A 126 -8.24 0.51 27.93
CA LEU A 126 -8.39 -0.91 27.58
C LEU A 126 -7.40 -1.40 26.51
N LEU A 127 -6.56 -0.54 25.92
CA LEU A 127 -5.64 -0.92 24.83
C LEU A 127 -4.71 -2.06 25.24
N GLU A 128 -4.01 -1.93 26.37
CA GLU A 128 -3.07 -2.94 26.88
C GLU A 128 -3.77 -4.28 27.14
N THR A 129 -4.96 -4.25 27.76
CA THR A 129 -5.75 -5.46 28.00
C THR A 129 -6.16 -6.13 26.69
N THR A 130 -6.56 -5.35 25.68
CA THR A 130 -6.89 -5.88 24.35
C THR A 130 -5.67 -6.48 23.66
N ILE A 131 -4.49 -5.83 23.70
CA ILE A 131 -3.25 -6.39 23.12
C ILE A 131 -2.93 -7.76 23.73
N ASN A 132 -3.05 -7.87 25.06
CA ASN A 132 -2.83 -9.14 25.74
C ASN A 132 -3.85 -10.21 25.31
N TYR A 133 -5.12 -9.83 25.14
CA TYR A 133 -6.17 -10.74 24.67
C TYR A 133 -6.00 -11.14 23.19
N LEU A 134 -5.51 -10.25 22.34
CA LEU A 134 -5.24 -10.54 20.91
C LEU A 134 -4.31 -11.74 20.74
N MET A 135 -3.37 -11.97 21.66
CA MET A 135 -2.51 -13.16 21.62
C MET A 135 -3.32 -14.47 21.71
N THR A 136 -4.39 -14.49 22.50
CA THR A 136 -5.30 -15.64 22.59
C THR A 136 -6.13 -15.76 21.33
N LEU A 137 -6.68 -14.64 20.85
CA LEU A 137 -7.53 -14.62 19.66
C LEU A 137 -6.78 -15.06 18.40
N ARG A 138 -5.52 -14.65 18.24
CA ARG A 138 -4.64 -15.10 17.15
C ARG A 138 -4.42 -16.62 17.17
N LYS A 139 -4.37 -17.25 18.35
CA LYS A 139 -4.26 -18.71 18.46
C LYS A 139 -5.56 -19.41 18.08
N GLN A 140 -6.70 -18.82 18.44
CA GLN A 140 -8.02 -19.35 18.08
C GLN A 140 -8.26 -19.28 16.57
N HIS A 141 -7.75 -18.24 15.91
CA HIS A 141 -7.89 -18.00 14.47
C HIS A 141 -6.57 -18.25 13.70
N ALA A 142 -5.73 -19.19 14.13
CA ALA A 142 -4.37 -19.33 13.61
C ALA A 142 -4.30 -19.57 12.08
N ASN A 143 -5.24 -20.34 11.55
CA ASN A 143 -5.28 -20.68 10.12
C ASN A 143 -5.88 -19.57 9.25
N PHE A 144 -6.77 -18.76 9.82
CA PHE A 144 -7.40 -17.63 9.14
C PHE A 144 -7.65 -16.50 10.14
N PRO A 145 -6.65 -15.64 10.39
CA PRO A 145 -6.65 -14.64 11.46
C PRO A 145 -7.45 -13.39 11.06
N VAL A 146 -8.66 -13.59 10.53
CA VAL A 146 -9.56 -12.52 10.11
C VAL A 146 -10.92 -12.76 10.75
N ILE A 147 -11.49 -11.70 11.31
CA ILE A 147 -12.84 -11.71 11.86
C ILE A 147 -13.61 -10.49 11.39
N THR A 148 -14.94 -10.56 11.42
CA THR A 148 -15.78 -9.42 11.08
C THR A 148 -15.73 -8.36 12.18
N TRP A 149 -15.94 -7.09 11.82
CA TRP A 149 -16.01 -5.99 12.77
C TRP A 149 -17.09 -6.20 13.87
N PRO A 150 -18.32 -6.65 13.55
CA PRO A 150 -19.31 -6.98 14.58
C PRO A 150 -18.83 -8.07 15.55
N HIS A 151 -18.10 -9.08 15.06
CA HIS A 151 -17.53 -10.11 15.93
C HIS A 151 -16.45 -9.54 16.84
N PHE A 152 -15.53 -8.73 16.30
CA PHE A 152 -14.51 -8.04 17.08
C PHE A 152 -15.12 -7.20 18.20
N THR A 153 -16.13 -6.37 17.91
CA THR A 153 -16.77 -5.54 18.94
C THR A 153 -17.47 -6.35 20.03
N THR A 154 -18.05 -7.50 19.65
CA THR A 154 -18.66 -8.45 20.60
C THR A 154 -17.61 -9.05 21.54
N ILE A 155 -16.47 -9.49 21.02
CA ILE A 155 -15.35 -10.00 21.83
C ILE A 155 -14.85 -8.93 22.80
N ILE A 156 -14.66 -7.69 22.34
CA ILE A 156 -14.20 -6.61 23.23
C ILE A 156 -15.18 -6.39 24.39
N ARG A 157 -16.49 -6.46 24.14
CA ARG A 157 -17.51 -6.31 25.21
C ARG A 157 -17.51 -7.49 26.16
N ASN A 158 -17.46 -8.71 25.65
CA ASN A 158 -17.65 -9.89 26.47
C ASN A 158 -16.38 -10.24 27.26
N ASP A 159 -15.20 -10.09 26.66
CA ASP A 159 -13.96 -10.67 27.16
C ASP A 159 -12.94 -9.63 27.64
N VAL A 160 -13.10 -8.36 27.26
CA VAL A 160 -12.16 -7.29 27.65
C VAL A 160 -12.81 -6.28 28.58
N ASN A 161 -13.93 -5.67 28.16
CA ASN A 161 -14.62 -4.66 28.94
C ASN A 161 -16.12 -4.57 28.56
N PRO A 162 -17.05 -5.00 29.43
CA PRO A 162 -18.49 -4.98 29.15
C PRO A 162 -19.09 -3.59 29.03
N LEU A 163 -18.37 -2.54 29.45
CA LEU A 163 -18.79 -1.14 29.32
C LEU A 163 -18.29 -0.50 28.00
N ALA A 164 -17.64 -1.27 27.12
CA ALA A 164 -17.15 -0.78 25.84
C ALA A 164 -18.30 -0.51 24.85
N GLY A 165 -18.72 0.75 24.74
CA GLY A 165 -19.56 1.23 23.63
C GLY A 165 -18.85 1.26 22.27
N ASP A 166 -19.60 1.58 21.21
CA ASP A 166 -19.08 1.64 19.83
C ASP A 166 -17.96 2.67 19.66
N THR A 167 -18.07 3.82 20.32
CA THR A 167 -17.03 4.87 20.29
C THR A 167 -15.71 4.35 20.85
N HIS A 168 -15.74 3.56 21.92
CA HIS A 168 -14.55 2.94 22.49
C HIS A 168 -13.93 1.96 21.49
N CYS A 169 -14.74 1.11 20.86
CA CYS A 169 -14.26 0.16 19.87
C CYS A 169 -13.62 0.87 18.65
N ARG A 170 -14.25 1.93 18.13
CA ARG A 170 -13.71 2.71 17.00
C ARG A 170 -12.39 3.40 17.34
N GLN A 171 -12.23 3.92 18.56
CA GLN A 171 -10.95 4.48 19.01
C GLN A 171 -9.90 3.38 19.21
N LEU A 172 -10.30 2.24 19.77
CA LEU A 172 -9.41 1.10 20.00
C LEU A 172 -8.83 0.56 18.69
N ILE A 173 -9.67 0.30 17.69
CA ILE A 173 -9.19 -0.24 16.40
C ILE A 173 -8.24 0.71 15.70
N GLN A 174 -8.49 2.02 15.78
CA GLN A 174 -7.57 3.04 15.28
C GLN A 174 -6.22 2.97 16.00
N GLN A 175 -6.21 2.85 17.34
CA GLN A 175 -4.97 2.72 18.10
C GLN A 175 -4.22 1.43 17.77
N LEU A 176 -4.91 0.28 17.71
CA LEU A 176 -4.32 -1.01 17.36
C LEU A 176 -3.71 -1.00 15.95
N GLN A 177 -4.39 -0.37 14.98
CA GLN A 177 -3.85 -0.22 13.62
C GLN A 177 -2.63 0.69 13.58
N LEU A 178 -2.63 1.80 14.34
CA LEU A 178 -1.50 2.72 14.41
C LEU A 178 -0.24 2.08 14.99
N ILE A 179 -0.38 1.14 15.94
CA ILE A 179 0.76 0.40 16.51
C ILE A 179 1.09 -0.89 15.72
N GLY A 180 0.31 -1.21 14.69
CA GLY A 180 0.56 -2.35 13.81
C GLY A 180 0.16 -3.70 14.41
N GLU A 181 -0.79 -3.73 15.36
CA GLU A 181 -1.30 -4.98 15.93
C GLU A 181 -2.40 -5.62 15.07
N VAL A 182 -3.13 -4.82 14.30
CA VAL A 182 -4.23 -5.30 13.42
C VAL A 182 -4.28 -4.49 12.12
N VAL A 183 -4.95 -5.03 11.11
CA VAL A 183 -5.37 -4.28 9.91
C VAL A 183 -6.89 -4.28 9.84
N TYR A 184 -7.51 -3.10 9.92
CA TYR A 184 -8.93 -2.94 9.68
C TYR A 184 -9.17 -2.68 8.20
N LEU A 185 -10.06 -3.47 7.63
CA LEU A 185 -10.45 -3.41 6.23
C LEU A 185 -11.89 -2.96 6.16
N ARG A 186 -12.12 -1.84 5.48
CA ARG A 186 -13.45 -1.39 5.13
C ARG A 186 -13.83 -2.00 3.80
N ASP A 187 -14.97 -2.66 3.78
CA ASP A 187 -15.57 -3.07 2.51
C ASP A 187 -16.44 -1.90 2.01
N GLU A 188 -16.17 -1.44 0.79
CA GLU A 188 -16.96 -0.37 0.16
C GLU A 188 -18.18 -0.92 -0.59
N THR A 189 -18.21 -2.24 -0.85
CA THR A 189 -19.27 -2.94 -1.58
C THR A 189 -20.28 -3.62 -0.68
N SER A 190 -19.87 -4.01 0.53
CA SER A 190 -20.76 -4.54 1.57
C SER A 190 -20.70 -3.69 2.85
N GLU A 191 -21.73 -3.78 3.68
CA GLU A 191 -21.77 -3.15 5.02
C GLU A 191 -20.97 -3.96 6.07
N LEU A 192 -20.14 -4.92 5.64
CA LEU A 192 -19.39 -5.82 6.53
C LEU A 192 -17.89 -5.54 6.48
N ASP A 193 -17.40 -4.81 7.49
CA ASP A 193 -15.97 -4.58 7.67
C ASP A 193 -15.26 -5.80 8.30
N TYR A 194 -13.95 -5.89 8.08
CA TYR A 194 -13.10 -6.95 8.61
C TYR A 194 -11.96 -6.42 9.48
N VAL A 195 -11.52 -7.24 10.42
CA VAL A 195 -10.35 -7.04 11.27
C VAL A 195 -9.41 -8.21 11.07
N VAL A 196 -8.27 -7.93 10.45
CA VAL A 196 -7.16 -8.87 10.34
C VAL A 196 -6.32 -8.78 11.61
N LEU A 197 -6.35 -9.86 12.38
CA LEU A 197 -5.72 -9.98 13.70
C LEU A 197 -4.20 -10.18 13.61
N SER A 198 -3.69 -10.65 12.47
CA SER A 198 -2.27 -10.82 12.20
C SER A 198 -1.85 -10.05 10.93
N PRO A 199 -1.29 -8.84 11.08
CA PRO A 199 -0.78 -8.07 9.94
C PRO A 199 0.36 -8.77 9.18
N GLU A 200 1.16 -9.59 9.88
CA GLU A 200 2.24 -10.37 9.26
C GLU A 200 1.69 -11.48 8.36
N TRP A 201 0.65 -12.19 8.78
CA TRP A 201 -0.02 -13.19 7.96
C TRP A 201 -0.55 -12.58 6.65
N LEU A 202 -1.24 -11.44 6.73
CA LEU A 202 -1.72 -10.77 5.53
C LEU A 202 -0.56 -10.24 4.68
N GLY A 203 0.37 -9.50 5.29
CA GLY A 203 1.41 -8.77 4.57
C GLY A 203 2.50 -9.64 3.95
N THR A 204 2.87 -10.73 4.63
CA THR A 204 3.97 -11.61 4.21
C THR A 204 3.45 -12.90 3.61
N HIS A 205 2.63 -13.64 4.36
CA HIS A 205 2.20 -14.98 3.97
C HIS A 205 1.24 -14.94 2.77
N VAL A 206 0.24 -14.05 2.79
CA VAL A 206 -0.70 -13.90 1.68
C VAL A 206 -0.14 -12.97 0.59
N LEU A 207 -0.02 -11.68 0.89
CA LEU A 207 0.32 -10.66 -0.10
C LEU A 207 1.76 -10.80 -0.60
N GLY A 208 2.69 -11.09 0.31
CA GLY A 208 4.10 -11.28 -0.02
C GLY A 208 4.32 -12.46 -0.95
N TYR A 209 3.60 -13.57 -0.74
CA TYR A 209 3.64 -14.73 -1.64
C TYR A 209 3.04 -14.42 -3.02
N LEU A 210 1.81 -13.90 -3.07
CA LEU A 210 1.11 -13.58 -4.33
C LEU A 210 1.84 -12.55 -5.19
N LEU A 211 2.52 -11.60 -4.57
CA LEU A 211 3.28 -10.55 -5.27
C LEU A 211 4.78 -10.87 -5.40
N SER A 212 5.18 -12.08 -5.02
CA SER A 212 6.58 -12.52 -5.16
C SER A 212 6.96 -12.69 -6.62
N ALA A 213 8.24 -12.48 -6.93
CA ALA A 213 8.76 -12.74 -8.28
C ALA A 213 8.59 -14.21 -8.69
N GLU A 214 8.64 -15.14 -7.73
CA GLU A 214 8.42 -16.56 -7.99
C GLU A 214 6.99 -16.84 -8.44
N TYR A 215 5.99 -16.39 -7.68
CA TYR A 215 4.58 -16.60 -8.03
C TYR A 215 4.23 -15.89 -9.34
N LEU A 216 4.63 -14.62 -9.49
CA LEU A 216 4.39 -13.83 -10.70
C LEU A 216 5.04 -14.42 -11.95
N SER A 217 6.10 -15.23 -11.82
CA SER A 217 6.72 -15.91 -12.96
C SER A 217 5.92 -17.10 -13.48
N ARG A 218 4.93 -17.58 -12.70
CA ARG A 218 4.13 -18.78 -12.99
C ARG A 218 2.62 -18.48 -13.04
N CYS A 219 2.22 -17.21 -12.88
CA CYS A 219 0.82 -16.84 -12.88
C CYS A 219 0.17 -17.12 -14.25
N ARG A 220 -1.14 -17.39 -14.23
CA ARG A 220 -1.93 -17.56 -15.45
C ARG A 220 -2.00 -16.21 -16.14
N ILE A 221 -1.62 -16.14 -17.41
CA ILE A 221 -1.54 -14.88 -18.16
C ILE A 221 -2.89 -14.14 -18.27
N THR A 222 -4.01 -14.85 -18.13
CA THR A 222 -5.35 -14.26 -18.13
C THR A 222 -5.64 -13.49 -16.85
N GLY A 223 -4.96 -13.82 -15.75
CA GLY A 223 -5.25 -13.29 -14.42
C GLY A 223 -6.54 -13.83 -13.79
N CYS A 224 -7.27 -14.75 -14.43
CA CYS A 224 -8.52 -15.33 -13.91
C CYS A 224 -8.26 -16.66 -13.19
N TYR A 225 -8.85 -16.83 -12.02
CA TYR A 225 -8.65 -17.97 -11.14
C TYR A 225 -9.96 -18.39 -10.48
N SER A 226 -10.20 -19.69 -10.31
CA SER A 226 -11.30 -20.20 -9.49
C SER A 226 -10.88 -20.26 -8.01
N VAL A 227 -11.84 -20.54 -7.13
CA VAL A 227 -11.56 -20.84 -5.71
C VAL A 227 -10.62 -22.03 -5.57
N ASP A 228 -10.83 -23.08 -6.38
CA ASP A 228 -10.03 -24.31 -6.36
C ASP A 228 -8.57 -24.08 -6.77
N ASP A 229 -8.29 -23.09 -7.63
CA ASP A 229 -6.93 -22.72 -8.00
C ASP A 229 -6.12 -22.19 -6.80
N PHE A 230 -6.79 -21.66 -5.77
CA PHE A 230 -6.15 -21.10 -4.56
C PHE A 230 -5.99 -22.10 -3.42
N VAL A 231 -6.76 -23.19 -3.39
CA VAL A 231 -6.68 -24.23 -2.35
C VAL A 231 -5.25 -24.79 -2.19
N PRO A 232 -4.50 -25.11 -3.26
CA PRO A 232 -3.12 -25.59 -3.13
C PRO A 232 -2.14 -24.52 -2.62
N LEU A 233 -2.47 -23.24 -2.75
CA LEU A 233 -1.61 -22.12 -2.32
C LEU A 233 -1.70 -21.91 -0.81
N TYR A 234 -2.88 -22.16 -0.22
CA TYR A 234 -3.16 -21.93 1.20
C TYR A 234 -3.95 -23.11 1.80
N PRO A 235 -3.38 -24.33 1.82
CA PRO A 235 -4.07 -25.54 2.27
C PRO A 235 -4.50 -25.52 3.74
N GLU A 236 -3.91 -24.63 4.55
CA GLU A 236 -4.28 -24.43 5.95
C GLU A 236 -5.62 -23.69 6.13
N ILE A 237 -6.06 -22.93 5.12
CA ILE A 237 -7.30 -22.16 5.16
C ILE A 237 -8.45 -23.09 4.77
N GLY A 238 -9.40 -23.30 5.69
CA GLY A 238 -10.54 -24.18 5.45
C GLY A 238 -11.46 -23.68 4.34
N GLU A 239 -11.83 -22.40 4.38
CA GLU A 239 -12.71 -21.75 3.41
C GLU A 239 -11.94 -20.68 2.62
N VAL A 240 -11.33 -21.08 1.50
CA VAL A 240 -10.51 -20.17 0.67
C VAL A 240 -11.33 -19.07 0.00
N GLY A 241 -12.64 -19.27 -0.16
CA GLY A 241 -13.56 -18.21 -0.58
C GLY A 241 -13.50 -16.98 0.33
N ASP A 242 -13.35 -17.17 1.65
CA ASP A 242 -13.21 -16.06 2.59
C ASP A 242 -11.92 -15.29 2.35
N LEU A 243 -10.81 -15.97 1.99
CA LEU A 243 -9.57 -15.29 1.62
C LEU A 243 -9.77 -14.43 0.35
N LEU A 244 -10.47 -14.96 -0.65
CA LEU A 244 -10.75 -14.23 -1.89
C LEU A 244 -11.62 -13.00 -1.63
N GLN A 245 -12.57 -13.08 -0.68
CA GLN A 245 -13.33 -11.90 -0.23
C GLN A 245 -12.41 -10.83 0.40
N ILE A 246 -11.41 -11.23 1.18
CA ILE A 246 -10.43 -10.29 1.75
C ILE A 246 -9.55 -9.66 0.66
N LEU A 247 -9.14 -10.43 -0.35
CA LEU A 247 -8.38 -9.93 -1.50
C LEU A 247 -9.21 -8.99 -2.38
N ASP A 248 -10.49 -9.28 -2.55
CA ASP A 248 -11.45 -8.40 -3.21
C ASP A 248 -11.61 -7.10 -2.40
N THR A 249 -11.80 -7.17 -1.08
CA THR A 249 -11.86 -5.99 -0.20
C THR A 249 -10.61 -5.09 -0.33
N LEU A 250 -9.43 -5.69 -0.54
CA LEU A 250 -8.17 -4.99 -0.79
C LEU A 250 -8.00 -4.42 -2.22
N GLN A 251 -9.01 -4.62 -3.08
CA GLN A 251 -9.04 -4.26 -4.50
C GLN A 251 -7.90 -4.93 -5.29
N MET A 252 -7.60 -6.19 -4.97
CA MET A 252 -6.61 -6.98 -5.71
C MET A 252 -7.23 -7.83 -6.81
N CYS A 253 -8.46 -8.28 -6.59
CA CYS A 253 -9.28 -8.99 -7.54
C CYS A 253 -10.71 -8.47 -7.49
N SER A 254 -11.54 -9.03 -8.37
CA SER A 254 -13.00 -8.92 -8.38
C SER A 254 -13.57 -10.21 -8.95
N GLN A 255 -14.76 -10.61 -8.50
CA GLN A 255 -15.48 -11.72 -9.11
C GLN A 255 -15.72 -11.44 -10.60
N CYS A 256 -15.61 -12.46 -11.44
CA CYS A 256 -16.02 -12.43 -12.83
C CYS A 256 -16.81 -13.70 -13.14
N ASP A 257 -18.08 -13.54 -13.53
CA ASP A 257 -18.94 -14.68 -13.84
C ASP A 257 -18.61 -15.19 -15.25
N ALA A 258 -17.62 -16.08 -15.34
CA ALA A 258 -17.36 -16.83 -16.54
C ALA A 258 -18.20 -18.11 -16.51
N HIS A 259 -19.28 -18.14 -17.31
CA HIS A 259 -19.92 -19.40 -17.72
C HIS A 259 -20.52 -20.25 -16.57
N GLY A 260 -20.87 -19.62 -15.44
CA GLY A 260 -21.60 -20.27 -14.33
C GLY A 260 -20.74 -20.72 -13.15
N ASP A 261 -19.42 -20.61 -13.24
CA ASP A 261 -18.48 -20.86 -12.13
C ASP A 261 -18.01 -19.53 -11.51
N THR A 262 -17.84 -19.50 -10.19
CA THR A 262 -17.29 -18.34 -9.47
C THR A 262 -15.79 -18.22 -9.74
N GLU A 263 -15.41 -17.36 -10.69
CA GLU A 263 -14.02 -16.98 -10.94
C GLU A 263 -13.71 -15.59 -10.40
N PHE A 264 -12.42 -15.33 -10.18
CA PHE A 264 -11.88 -14.04 -9.75
C PHE A 264 -10.80 -13.59 -10.72
N GLU A 265 -10.93 -12.37 -11.23
CA GLU A 265 -9.90 -11.74 -12.03
C GLU A 265 -8.97 -10.92 -11.15
N PHE A 266 -7.67 -11.13 -11.31
CA PHE A 266 -6.58 -10.38 -10.69
C PHE A 266 -5.87 -9.53 -11.76
N PRO A 267 -6.21 -8.24 -11.91
CA PRO A 267 -5.64 -7.41 -12.99
C PRO A 267 -4.13 -7.23 -12.90
N ALA A 268 -3.56 -7.35 -11.69
CA ALA A 268 -2.11 -7.34 -11.48
C ALA A 268 -1.40 -8.55 -12.13
N PHE A 269 -2.11 -9.65 -12.36
CA PHE A 269 -1.59 -10.87 -12.99
C PHE A 269 -1.94 -10.98 -14.47
N ASN A 270 -2.81 -10.10 -14.98
CA ASN A 270 -3.22 -10.09 -16.37
C ASN A 270 -2.07 -9.56 -17.27
N LEU A 271 -1.59 -10.45 -18.13
CA LEU A 271 -0.51 -10.26 -19.10
C LEU A 271 -0.99 -10.46 -20.54
N LEU A 272 -2.30 -10.46 -20.77
CA LEU A 272 -2.84 -10.56 -22.13
C LEU A 272 -2.42 -9.35 -22.97
N GLU A 273 -2.24 -9.62 -24.27
CA GLU A 273 -2.02 -8.59 -25.27
C GLU A 273 -3.36 -7.92 -25.64
N PRO A 274 -3.31 -6.70 -26.22
CA PRO A 274 -4.51 -6.03 -26.69
C PRO A 274 -5.28 -6.90 -27.72
N PRO A 275 -6.62 -6.99 -27.63
CA PRO A 275 -7.39 -7.75 -28.59
C PRO A 275 -7.29 -7.13 -30.00
N LYS A 276 -7.54 -7.93 -31.04
CA LYS A 276 -7.31 -7.52 -32.44
C LYS A 276 -8.23 -6.39 -32.91
N ASP A 277 -9.37 -6.25 -32.25
CA ASP A 277 -10.44 -5.30 -32.55
C ASP A 277 -10.38 -4.06 -31.63
N VAL A 278 -9.30 -3.84 -30.88
CA VAL A 278 -9.06 -2.57 -30.17
C VAL A 278 -9.15 -1.43 -31.18
N TRP A 279 -9.99 -0.42 -30.87
CA TRP A 279 -10.13 0.71 -31.79
C TRP A 279 -8.81 1.40 -32.04
N GLN A 280 -8.60 1.80 -33.30
CA GLN A 280 -7.47 2.60 -33.73
C GLN A 280 -7.97 3.96 -34.19
N LYS A 281 -7.09 4.98 -34.09
CA LYS A 281 -7.40 6.34 -34.54
C LYS A 281 -7.26 6.44 -36.07
N ASP A 282 -8.01 5.63 -36.79
CA ASP A 282 -7.90 5.45 -38.25
C ASP A 282 -9.21 5.72 -39.00
N ARG A 283 -10.31 6.04 -38.29
CA ARG A 283 -11.63 6.30 -38.88
C ARG A 283 -11.98 7.79 -38.88
N PRO A 284 -11.91 8.50 -40.03
CA PRO A 284 -12.18 9.94 -40.09
C PRO A 284 -13.62 10.33 -39.75
N ALA A 285 -14.56 9.38 -39.86
CA ALA A 285 -15.98 9.62 -39.60
C ALA A 285 -16.36 9.53 -38.11
N PHE A 286 -15.42 9.17 -37.23
CA PHE A 286 -15.69 8.93 -35.81
C PHE A 286 -15.34 10.19 -34.99
N VAL A 287 -16.13 10.46 -33.95
CA VAL A 287 -15.85 11.52 -32.98
C VAL A 287 -15.13 10.89 -31.80
N TYR A 288 -13.90 11.34 -31.55
CA TYR A 288 -13.09 10.85 -30.44
C TYR A 288 -13.11 11.88 -29.30
N GLY A 289 -13.48 11.44 -28.10
CA GLY A 289 -13.39 12.20 -26.86
C GLY A 289 -12.66 11.39 -25.80
N GLY A 290 -11.95 12.05 -24.90
CA GLY A 290 -11.24 11.35 -23.83
C GLY A 290 -10.66 12.28 -22.78
N LEU A 291 -10.41 11.72 -21.60
CA LEU A 291 -9.73 12.39 -20.51
C LEU A 291 -8.31 11.84 -20.40
N ARG A 292 -7.32 12.73 -20.33
CA ARG A 292 -5.95 12.34 -19.99
C ARG A 292 -5.66 12.67 -18.54
N VAL A 293 -5.56 11.65 -17.70
CA VAL A 293 -5.09 11.81 -16.31
C VAL A 293 -3.57 11.89 -16.31
N LEU A 294 -3.03 13.02 -15.87
CA LEU A 294 -1.59 13.22 -15.71
C LEU A 294 -1.24 13.24 -14.22
N PRO A 295 -0.22 12.49 -13.79
CA PRO A 295 0.26 12.59 -12.43
C PRO A 295 0.93 13.94 -12.21
N MET A 296 1.02 14.37 -10.95
CA MET A 296 1.90 15.48 -10.60
C MET A 296 3.34 15.19 -11.05
N ARG A 297 4.09 16.23 -11.44
CA ARG A 297 5.48 16.10 -11.91
C ARG A 297 6.33 15.29 -10.92
N GLY A 298 6.92 14.19 -11.38
CA GLY A 298 7.71 13.27 -10.56
C GLY A 298 6.92 12.12 -9.91
N MET A 299 5.62 11.99 -10.20
CA MET A 299 4.75 10.89 -9.75
C MET A 299 4.30 9.97 -10.91
N GLU A 300 5.02 9.98 -12.03
CA GLU A 300 4.66 9.24 -13.25
C GLU A 300 4.49 7.74 -13.00
N ARG A 301 5.33 7.19 -12.12
CA ARG A 301 5.30 5.78 -11.75
C ARG A 301 4.20 5.41 -10.76
N SER A 302 3.65 6.37 -10.02
CA SER A 302 2.61 6.12 -9.02
C SER A 302 1.30 5.66 -9.67
N LEU A 303 0.99 6.16 -10.88
CA LEU A 303 -0.22 5.76 -11.61
C LEU A 303 -0.21 4.31 -12.07
N ILE A 304 0.97 3.71 -12.27
CA ILE A 304 1.08 2.31 -12.73
C ILE A 304 0.44 1.37 -11.71
N SER A 305 0.62 1.64 -10.40
CA SER A 305 -0.02 0.85 -9.34
C SER A 305 -1.51 1.13 -9.14
N THR A 306 -2.03 2.24 -9.69
CA THR A 306 -3.45 2.59 -9.60
C THR A 306 -4.27 1.84 -10.64
N PHE A 307 -3.69 1.54 -11.81
CA PHE A 307 -4.43 0.99 -12.92
C PHE A 307 -5.10 -0.37 -12.64
N PRO A 308 -4.43 -1.35 -11.97
CA PRO A 308 -5.11 -2.59 -11.59
C PRO A 308 -6.35 -2.38 -10.72
N ARG A 309 -6.35 -1.36 -9.86
CA ARG A 309 -7.53 -1.02 -9.04
C ARG A 309 -8.65 -0.39 -9.85
N ILE A 310 -8.31 0.38 -10.89
CA ILE A 310 -9.29 0.88 -11.85
C ILE A 310 -9.94 -0.31 -12.58
N GLN A 311 -9.13 -1.31 -12.97
CA GLN A 311 -9.64 -2.51 -13.62
C GLN A 311 -10.60 -3.31 -12.72
N VAL A 312 -10.27 -3.49 -11.44
CA VAL A 312 -11.18 -4.07 -10.42
C VAL A 312 -12.47 -3.26 -10.32
N ALA A 313 -12.37 -1.92 -10.18
CA ALA A 313 -13.54 -1.06 -10.05
C ALA A 313 -14.45 -1.10 -11.29
N LEU A 314 -13.88 -1.16 -12.50
CA LEU A 314 -14.63 -1.33 -13.75
C LEU A 314 -15.37 -2.66 -13.78
N ARG A 315 -14.74 -3.76 -13.35
CA ARG A 315 -15.38 -5.08 -13.30
C ARG A 315 -16.58 -5.09 -12.35
N ARG A 316 -16.42 -4.54 -11.15
CA ARG A 316 -17.54 -4.39 -10.19
C ARG A 316 -18.66 -3.53 -10.75
N SER A 317 -18.30 -2.39 -11.35
CA SER A 317 -19.28 -1.50 -11.96
C SER A 317 -20.05 -2.17 -13.08
N MET A 318 -19.45 -3.11 -13.82
CA MET A 318 -20.15 -3.90 -14.84
C MET A 318 -21.13 -4.90 -14.25
N GLN A 319 -20.82 -5.50 -13.09
CA GLN A 319 -21.72 -6.40 -12.38
C GLN A 319 -22.93 -5.66 -11.78
N ASP A 320 -22.70 -4.45 -11.29
CA ASP A 320 -23.77 -3.58 -10.77
C ASP A 320 -24.63 -2.96 -11.89
N PHE A 321 -24.11 -2.93 -13.13
CA PHE A 321 -24.81 -2.38 -14.29
C PHE A 321 -25.92 -3.34 -14.74
N GLN A 322 -27.16 -3.08 -14.30
CA GLN A 322 -28.36 -3.86 -14.67
C GLN A 322 -28.94 -3.50 -16.05
N ASP A 323 -28.15 -2.94 -16.98
CA ASP A 323 -28.67 -2.52 -18.28
C ASP A 323 -28.80 -3.73 -19.23
N PRO A 324 -29.96 -4.00 -19.85
CA PRO A 324 -30.17 -5.08 -20.82
C PRO A 324 -29.43 -4.94 -22.17
N MET A 325 -28.57 -3.94 -22.35
CA MET A 325 -27.69 -3.86 -23.54
C MET A 325 -26.45 -4.72 -23.33
N ASP A 326 -26.08 -5.50 -24.34
CA ASP A 326 -24.88 -6.36 -24.45
C ASP A 326 -23.57 -5.59 -24.21
N ALA A 327 -23.34 -5.15 -22.98
CA ALA A 327 -22.15 -4.44 -22.60
C ALA A 327 -21.06 -5.45 -22.27
N ASP A 328 -19.95 -5.39 -22.98
CA ASP A 328 -18.83 -6.32 -22.82
C ASP A 328 -17.60 -5.56 -22.31
N LEU A 329 -16.96 -6.13 -21.29
CA LEU A 329 -15.74 -5.61 -20.69
C LEU A 329 -14.60 -6.60 -20.94
N THR A 330 -13.68 -6.21 -21.82
CA THR A 330 -12.43 -6.94 -22.06
C THR A 330 -11.28 -6.23 -21.36
N GLN A 331 -10.49 -6.96 -20.56
CA GLN A 331 -9.36 -6.39 -19.83
C GLN A 331 -8.07 -7.15 -20.15
N TRP A 332 -6.97 -6.41 -20.28
CA TRP A 332 -5.65 -6.95 -20.55
C TRP A 332 -4.58 -6.14 -19.84
N HIS A 333 -3.31 -6.40 -20.14
CA HIS A 333 -2.22 -5.73 -19.45
C HIS A 333 -2.30 -4.20 -19.57
N LYS A 334 -2.60 -3.54 -18.44
CA LYS A 334 -2.66 -2.07 -18.29
C LYS A 334 -3.72 -1.37 -19.15
N CYS A 335 -4.76 -2.06 -19.62
CA CYS A 335 -5.85 -1.43 -20.35
C CYS A 335 -7.17 -2.20 -20.19
N SER A 336 -8.28 -1.51 -20.46
CA SER A 336 -9.63 -2.08 -20.48
C SER A 336 -10.33 -1.57 -21.73
N LYS A 337 -11.19 -2.39 -22.32
CA LYS A 337 -12.11 -2.01 -23.38
C LYS A 337 -13.52 -2.32 -22.92
N MET A 338 -14.40 -1.32 -22.96
CA MET A 338 -15.82 -1.51 -22.71
C MET A 338 -16.58 -1.21 -24.01
N CYS A 339 -17.41 -2.16 -24.44
CA CYS A 339 -18.33 -1.97 -25.56
C CYS A 339 -19.74 -1.91 -25.04
N SER A 340 -20.59 -1.05 -25.59
CA SER A 340 -22.02 -1.05 -25.36
C SER A 340 -22.74 -0.59 -26.62
N GLY A 341 -23.43 -1.51 -27.30
CA GLY A 341 -24.02 -1.25 -28.61
C GLY A 341 -22.99 -0.84 -29.67
N GLN A 342 -23.06 0.40 -30.16
CA GLN A 342 -22.09 0.96 -31.12
C GLN A 342 -21.02 1.85 -30.47
N MET A 343 -21.06 1.99 -29.13
CA MET A 343 -20.11 2.81 -28.39
C MET A 343 -18.98 1.93 -27.85
N GLU A 344 -17.75 2.44 -27.95
CA GLU A 344 -16.55 1.80 -27.43
C GLU A 344 -15.77 2.80 -26.57
N ALA A 345 -15.27 2.34 -25.42
CA ALA A 345 -14.40 3.10 -24.52
C ALA A 345 -13.11 2.31 -24.25
N LEU A 346 -11.97 3.01 -24.21
CA LEU A 346 -10.65 2.49 -23.82
C LEU A 346 -10.06 3.24 -22.63
#